data_AF-E9DQZ6-F1
#
_entry.id   AF-E9DQZ6-F1
#
_cell.length_a   1.000
_cell.length_b   1.000
_cell.length_c   1.000
_cell.angle_alpha   90.00
_cell.angle_beta   90.00
_cell.angle_gamma   90.00
#
_symmetry.space_group_name_H-M   'P 1'
#
loop_
_entity.id
_entity.type
_entity.pdbx_description
1 polymer ?
#
loop_
_entity_poly.entity_id
_entity_poly.type
_entity_poly.pdbx_seq_one_letter_code
_entity_poly.pdbx_strand_id
1 'polypeptide(L)'
;MHSYQFSPIPFIYPRLGFSRHRHVALLDLSIRSFTAMEKEMAIYDALQLQPHRNFTQRLGPGSTDYLFIERLDPLQKVWSVASREDRHRWALDLLDATSWLEKLGFIHGDLAVRNLGVDSVNTLKIFDFGSSSPSESSTDVITDHFDLATCLHFILSGVDPFAGVQSRSEAIQIRDTLQAGRWTIAQGAEVIGGVIQDGWTGRAGAKSFKDLLNQVTRILGVPSVPLDLKARREYYQRLQLRCQDWLCNTPKNPLWKKPDEYIASPINSTLFKLLSTLIIAYYNYTMLSYGSLA
;
A
#
# COMPACT_ATOMS: atom_id res chain seq x y z
N MET A 1 11.21 12.36 22.02
CA MET A 1 11.65 11.30 21.09
C MET A 1 10.63 11.21 19.95
N HIS A 2 11.09 11.45 18.72
CA HIS A 2 10.27 11.85 17.57
C HIS A 2 9.41 10.69 17.03
N SER A 3 8.08 10.87 17.02
CA SER A 3 7.08 9.80 16.83
C SER A 3 6.28 9.92 15.53
N TYR A 4 6.85 10.48 14.46
CA TYR A 4 6.17 10.58 13.15
C TYR A 4 7.00 9.93 12.06
N GLN A 5 6.34 9.33 11.07
CA GLN A 5 6.93 9.12 9.76
C GLN A 5 6.28 10.15 8.85
N PHE A 6 7.09 11.07 8.34
CA PHE A 6 6.66 12.04 7.36
C PHE A 6 6.82 11.41 5.99
N SER A 7 5.72 11.30 5.25
CA SER A 7 5.81 11.35 3.80
C SER A 7 5.39 12.78 3.43
N PRO A 8 6.33 13.72 3.13
CA PRO A 8 5.92 14.89 2.36
C PRO A 8 5.14 14.38 1.15
N ILE A 9 4.08 15.08 0.70
CA ILE A 9 3.52 14.80 -0.64
C ILE A 9 4.73 14.70 -1.54
N PRO A 10 5.06 13.51 -2.06
CA PRO A 10 6.26 13.45 -2.82
C PRO A 10 5.90 14.20 -4.12
N PHE A 11 6.89 14.62 -4.89
CA PHE A 11 6.65 14.96 -6.30
C PHE A 11 6.13 16.37 -6.66
N ILE A 12 6.11 17.35 -5.74
CA ILE A 12 6.20 18.78 -6.13
C ILE A 12 7.67 19.08 -6.42
N TYR A 13 8.10 18.83 -7.67
CA TYR A 13 9.47 19.15 -8.06
C TYR A 13 9.62 20.67 -8.25
N PRO A 14 10.64 21.29 -7.61
CA PRO A 14 10.93 22.70 -7.84
C PRO A 14 11.28 22.94 -9.30
N ARG A 15 10.90 24.11 -9.82
CA ARG A 15 11.24 24.53 -11.19
C ARG A 15 12.74 24.83 -11.25
N LEU A 16 13.55 23.79 -11.42
CA LEU A 16 14.99 23.92 -11.62
C LEU A 16 15.25 24.17 -13.12
N GLY A 17 16.24 25.01 -13.42
CA GLY A 17 16.63 25.41 -14.78
C GLY A 17 17.27 24.30 -15.61
N PHE A 18 16.60 23.15 -15.72
CA PHE A 18 17.09 21.96 -16.39
C PHE A 18 16.81 21.94 -17.90
N SER A 19 17.49 21.03 -18.61
CA SER A 19 17.26 20.74 -20.02
C SER A 19 15.87 20.18 -20.29
N ARG A 20 15.33 20.40 -21.51
CA ARG A 20 13.96 20.04 -21.92
C ARG A 20 13.61 18.56 -21.67
N HIS A 21 14.56 17.65 -21.84
CA HIS A 21 14.37 16.20 -21.59
C HIS A 21 14.18 15.87 -20.10
N ARG A 22 14.91 16.55 -19.19
CA ARG A 22 14.73 16.37 -17.74
C ARG A 22 13.40 16.95 -17.26
N HIS A 23 12.92 18.04 -17.86
CA HIS A 23 11.60 18.59 -17.54
C HIS A 23 10.46 17.64 -17.90
N VAL A 24 10.50 16.98 -19.05
CA VAL A 24 9.47 16.00 -19.45
C VAL A 24 9.46 14.80 -18.51
N ALA A 25 10.62 14.28 -18.12
CA ALA A 25 10.72 13.18 -17.17
C ALA A 25 10.20 13.56 -15.76
N LEU A 26 10.54 14.75 -15.27
CA LEU A 26 10.02 15.26 -13.99
C LEU A 26 8.51 15.47 -14.03
N LEU A 27 7.96 15.89 -15.17
CA LEU A 27 6.52 16.06 -15.36
C LEU A 27 5.79 14.70 -15.37
N ASP A 28 6.32 13.70 -16.08
CA ASP A 28 5.75 12.34 -16.09
C ASP A 28 5.73 11.76 -14.66
N LEU A 29 6.83 11.94 -13.91
CA LEU A 29 6.90 11.54 -12.50
C LEU A 29 5.85 12.26 -11.65
N SER A 30 5.71 13.59 -11.78
CA SER A 30 4.67 14.34 -11.06
C SER A 30 3.25 13.88 -11.41
N ILE A 31 2.95 13.60 -12.68
CA ILE A 31 1.61 13.16 -13.09
C ILE A 31 1.28 11.78 -12.50
N ARG A 32 2.19 10.81 -12.63
CA ARG A 32 2.00 9.47 -12.04
C ARG A 32 1.74 9.53 -10.54
N SER A 33 2.36 10.51 -9.90
CA SER A 33 2.25 10.72 -8.47
C SER A 33 0.92 11.31 -8.04
N PHE A 34 0.33 12.22 -8.84
CA PHE A 34 -1.04 12.68 -8.60
C PHE A 34 -2.02 11.53 -8.73
N THR A 35 -1.89 10.70 -9.77
CA THR A 35 -2.75 9.50 -9.93
C THR A 35 -2.58 8.52 -8.77
N ALA A 36 -1.35 8.28 -8.31
CA ALA A 36 -1.09 7.45 -7.14
C ALA A 36 -1.73 8.03 -5.87
N MET A 37 -1.63 9.34 -5.67
CA MET A 37 -2.27 10.01 -4.54
C MET A 37 -3.79 9.89 -4.58
N GLU A 38 -4.44 10.08 -5.73
CA GLU A 38 -5.88 9.93 -5.87
C GLU A 38 -6.35 8.51 -5.50
N LYS A 39 -5.65 7.50 -6.00
CA LYS A 39 -5.88 6.08 -5.65
C LYS A 39 -5.73 5.86 -4.15
N GLU A 40 -4.64 6.37 -3.57
CA GLU A 40 -4.37 6.22 -2.14
C GLU A 40 -5.45 6.92 -1.28
N MET A 41 -5.89 8.11 -1.68
CA MET A 41 -6.96 8.83 -0.99
C MET A 41 -8.29 8.10 -1.07
N ALA A 42 -8.65 7.51 -2.21
CA ALA A 42 -9.89 6.75 -2.36
C ALA A 42 -9.97 5.56 -1.38
N ILE A 43 -8.86 4.84 -1.20
CA ILE A 43 -8.78 3.74 -0.22
C ILE A 43 -8.91 4.27 1.22
N TYR A 44 -8.22 5.36 1.56
CA TYR A 44 -8.34 5.92 2.91
C TYR A 44 -9.72 6.48 3.20
N ASP A 45 -10.43 7.04 2.22
CA ASP A 45 -11.80 7.51 2.38
C ASP A 45 -12.76 6.32 2.60
N ALA A 46 -12.55 5.21 1.88
CA ALA A 46 -13.28 3.96 2.14
C ALA A 46 -12.99 3.40 3.55
N LEU A 47 -11.74 3.47 4.01
CA LEU A 47 -11.32 3.08 5.37
C LEU A 47 -11.89 3.98 6.46
N GLN A 48 -12.26 5.23 6.17
CA GLN A 48 -12.97 6.08 7.13
C GLN A 48 -14.41 5.61 7.34
N LEU A 49 -15.08 5.16 6.28
CA LEU A 49 -16.44 4.61 6.34
C LEU A 49 -16.47 3.23 6.98
N GLN A 50 -15.49 2.39 6.63
CA GLN A 50 -15.36 1.02 7.14
C GLN A 50 -13.93 0.80 7.69
N PRO A 51 -13.64 1.20 8.93
CA PRO A 51 -12.31 1.03 9.51
C PRO A 51 -11.93 -0.43 9.65
N HIS A 52 -10.67 -0.74 9.33
CA HIS A 52 -10.09 -2.06 9.53
C HIS A 52 -8.75 -1.97 10.25
N ARG A 53 -8.49 -2.90 11.19
CA ARG A 53 -7.38 -2.76 12.16
C ARG A 53 -6.00 -2.90 11.52
N ASN A 54 -5.90 -3.69 10.45
CA ASN A 54 -4.66 -3.98 9.74
C ASN A 54 -4.35 -3.01 8.60
N PHE A 55 -5.01 -1.85 8.59
CA PHE A 55 -4.58 -0.72 7.78
C PHE A 55 -4.13 0.43 8.65
N THR A 56 -3.22 1.19 8.07
CA THR A 56 -2.71 2.42 8.64
C THR A 56 -3.83 3.46 8.65
N GLN A 57 -4.03 4.16 9.76
CA GLN A 57 -5.08 5.17 9.83
C GLN A 57 -4.56 6.52 9.33
N ARG A 58 -5.26 7.09 8.33
CA ARG A 58 -5.09 8.49 7.92
C ARG A 58 -5.60 9.42 9.02
N LEU A 59 -4.76 10.37 9.41
CA LEU A 59 -5.11 11.46 10.31
C LEU A 59 -5.62 12.65 9.47
N GLY A 60 -6.76 13.22 9.84
CA GLY A 60 -7.36 14.35 9.12
C GLY A 60 -7.18 15.68 9.87
N PRO A 61 -6.01 16.34 9.81
CA PRO A 61 -5.81 17.60 10.54
C PRO A 61 -6.37 18.83 9.80
N GLY A 62 -7.15 18.67 8.72
CA GLY A 62 -7.79 19.79 8.00
C GLY A 62 -7.00 20.36 6.83
N SER A 63 -5.97 19.66 6.33
CA SER A 63 -5.25 20.02 5.10
C SER A 63 -5.21 18.83 4.13
N THR A 64 -5.31 19.12 2.82
CA THR A 64 -5.14 18.17 1.72
C THR A 64 -3.70 18.10 1.21
N ASP A 65 -2.81 18.98 1.70
CA ASP A 65 -1.43 19.13 1.22
C ASP A 65 -0.45 18.15 1.89
N TYR A 66 -0.92 17.31 2.81
CA TYR A 66 -0.09 16.35 3.54
C TYR A 66 -0.89 15.09 3.85
N LEU A 67 -0.27 13.94 3.64
CA LEU A 67 -0.78 12.67 4.13
C LEU A 67 -0.16 12.37 5.50
N PHE A 68 -0.95 12.57 6.55
CA PHE A 68 -0.55 12.16 7.90
C PHE A 68 -1.04 10.74 8.15
N ILE A 69 -0.10 9.85 8.43
CA ILE A 69 -0.36 8.47 8.81
C ILE A 69 0.26 8.18 10.17
N GLU A 70 -0.29 7.20 10.87
CA GLU A 70 0.34 6.70 12.10
C GLU A 70 1.75 6.18 11.82
N ARG A 71 2.62 6.31 12.83
CA ARG A 71 3.98 5.77 12.74
C ARG A 71 3.96 4.29 13.06
N LEU A 72 4.59 3.52 12.19
CA LEU A 72 4.83 2.09 12.36
C LEU A 72 6.33 1.81 12.49
N ASP A 73 6.68 0.74 13.18
CA ASP A 73 8.01 0.16 13.03
C ASP A 73 8.01 -0.74 11.77
N PRO A 74 8.94 -0.54 10.82
CA PRO A 74 9.01 -1.36 9.61
C PRO A 74 9.17 -2.83 9.96
N LEU A 75 8.43 -3.70 9.26
CA LEU A 75 8.39 -5.13 9.57
C LEU A 75 9.80 -5.76 9.59
N GLN A 76 10.66 -5.40 8.64
CA GLN A 76 12.04 -5.90 8.56
C GLN A 76 12.87 -5.63 9.82
N LYS A 77 12.61 -4.50 10.49
CA LYS A 77 13.36 -4.09 11.69
C LYS A 77 12.92 -4.88 12.92
N VAL A 78 11.63 -5.21 13.03
CA VAL A 78 11.06 -5.87 14.20
C VAL A 78 10.99 -7.39 14.07
N TRP A 79 11.16 -7.94 12.86
CA TRP A 79 11.05 -9.37 12.60
C TRP A 79 11.99 -10.24 13.46
N SER A 80 13.24 -9.80 13.64
CA SER A 80 14.27 -10.56 14.36
C SER A 80 13.99 -10.72 15.85
N VAL A 81 13.24 -9.79 16.44
CA VAL A 81 12.86 -9.81 17.87
C VAL A 81 11.46 -10.38 18.11
N ALA A 82 10.71 -10.66 17.05
CA ALA A 82 9.36 -11.19 17.14
C ALA A 82 9.34 -12.69 17.45
N SER A 83 8.38 -13.12 18.28
CA SER A 83 8.13 -14.53 18.54
C SER A 83 7.52 -15.23 17.32
N ARG A 84 7.49 -16.57 17.35
CA ARG A 84 6.82 -17.35 16.31
C ARG A 84 5.32 -17.05 16.28
N GLU A 85 4.71 -16.89 17.45
CA GLU A 85 3.30 -16.59 17.63
C GLU A 85 2.96 -15.20 17.07
N ASP A 86 3.85 -14.22 17.26
CA ASP A 86 3.69 -12.89 16.65
C ASP A 86 3.71 -12.96 15.12
N ARG A 87 4.64 -13.73 14.55
CA ARG A 87 4.73 -13.92 13.09
C ARG A 87 3.51 -14.64 12.52
N HIS A 88 3.00 -15.65 13.21
CA HIS A 88 1.74 -16.30 12.82
C HIS A 88 0.57 -15.31 12.85
N ARG A 89 0.48 -14.48 13.90
CA ARG A 89 -0.54 -13.42 13.99
C ARG A 89 -0.40 -12.41 12.86
N TRP A 90 0.81 -11.96 12.55
CA TRP A 90 1.07 -11.03 11.45
C TRP A 90 0.69 -11.60 10.08
N ALA A 91 0.91 -12.90 9.85
CA ALA A 91 0.47 -13.56 8.61
C ALA A 91 -1.06 -13.53 8.47
N LEU A 92 -1.79 -13.77 9.56
CA LEU A 92 -3.25 -13.70 9.58
C LEU A 92 -3.76 -12.26 9.47
N ASP A 93 -3.11 -11.30 10.12
CA ASP A 93 -3.38 -9.87 10.00
C ASP A 93 -3.27 -9.38 8.54
N LEU A 94 -2.23 -9.84 7.82
CA LEU A 94 -2.04 -9.53 6.40
C LEU A 94 -3.16 -10.15 5.54
N LEU A 95 -3.52 -11.41 5.79
CA LEU A 95 -4.59 -12.09 5.05
C LEU A 95 -5.96 -11.46 5.29
N ASP A 96 -6.26 -11.08 6.54
CA ASP A 96 -7.50 -10.39 6.93
C ASP A 96 -7.60 -9.04 6.21
N ALA A 97 -6.51 -8.27 6.17
CA ALA A 97 -6.43 -7.04 5.39
C ALA A 97 -6.70 -7.27 3.89
N THR A 98 -6.01 -8.23 3.25
CA THR A 98 -6.21 -8.48 1.81
C THR A 98 -7.62 -8.96 1.48
N SER A 99 -8.22 -9.80 2.35
CA SER A 99 -9.61 -10.22 2.22
C SER A 99 -10.59 -9.05 2.35
N TRP A 100 -10.26 -8.08 3.21
CA TRP A 100 -11.05 -6.88 3.36
C TRP A 100 -10.95 -5.95 2.14
N LEU A 101 -9.77 -5.77 1.55
CA LEU A 101 -9.60 -5.00 0.30
C LEU A 101 -10.38 -5.64 -0.85
N GLU A 102 -10.29 -6.96 -0.98
CA GLU A 102 -11.06 -7.74 -1.96
C GLU A 102 -12.57 -7.51 -1.79
N LYS A 103 -13.06 -7.49 -0.55
CA LYS A 103 -14.48 -7.20 -0.26
C LYS A 103 -14.89 -5.79 -0.73
N LEU A 104 -13.97 -4.83 -0.73
CA LEU A 104 -14.22 -3.49 -1.28
C LEU A 104 -14.09 -3.43 -2.82
N GLY A 105 -13.73 -4.53 -3.48
CA GLY A 105 -13.50 -4.57 -4.93
C GLY A 105 -12.14 -4.04 -5.35
N PHE A 106 -11.17 -3.99 -4.44
CA PHE A 106 -9.82 -3.50 -4.70
C PHE A 106 -8.76 -4.59 -4.49
N ILE A 107 -7.69 -4.44 -5.24
CA ILE A 107 -6.39 -5.03 -4.94
C ILE A 107 -5.41 -3.91 -4.55
N HIS A 108 -4.31 -4.28 -3.90
CA HIS A 108 -3.31 -3.32 -3.45
C HIS A 108 -2.38 -2.90 -4.59
N GLY A 109 -1.99 -3.81 -5.48
CA GLY A 109 -1.16 -3.55 -6.66
C GLY A 109 0.33 -3.28 -6.39
N ASP A 110 0.76 -3.34 -5.12
CA ASP A 110 2.17 -3.23 -4.70
C ASP A 110 2.37 -3.82 -3.29
N LEU A 111 1.86 -5.03 -3.06
CA LEU A 111 2.11 -5.72 -1.80
C LEU A 111 3.60 -6.06 -1.70
N ALA A 112 4.29 -5.45 -0.75
CA ALA A 112 5.70 -5.69 -0.53
C ALA A 112 6.03 -5.55 0.94
N VAL A 113 7.10 -6.22 1.39
CA VAL A 113 7.55 -6.17 2.79
C VAL A 113 7.82 -4.73 3.26
N ARG A 114 8.28 -3.85 2.35
CA ARG A 114 8.49 -2.42 2.63
C ARG A 114 7.20 -1.64 2.96
N ASN A 115 6.05 -2.15 2.53
CA ASN A 115 4.71 -1.59 2.73
C ASN A 115 3.99 -2.24 3.94
N LEU A 116 4.73 -2.99 4.75
CA LEU A 116 4.26 -3.63 5.98
C LEU A 116 4.97 -3.03 7.19
N GLY A 117 4.18 -2.70 8.21
CA GLY A 117 4.68 -2.19 9.48
C GLY A 117 3.89 -2.74 10.65
N VAL A 118 4.42 -2.55 11.85
CA VAL A 118 3.80 -2.98 13.09
C VAL A 118 3.59 -1.77 13.99
N ASP A 119 2.42 -1.69 14.61
CA ASP A 119 2.11 -0.62 15.57
C ASP A 119 2.61 -0.95 16.98
N SER A 120 2.40 -0.01 17.91
CA SER A 120 2.79 -0.17 19.32
C SER A 120 2.10 -1.33 20.06
N VAL A 121 1.01 -1.87 19.51
CA VAL A 121 0.29 -3.01 20.09
C VAL A 121 0.56 -4.32 19.35
N ASN A 122 1.63 -4.34 18.55
CA ASN A 122 2.10 -5.51 17.82
C ASN A 122 1.10 -6.06 16.79
N THR A 123 0.29 -5.16 16.20
CA THR A 123 -0.62 -5.47 15.07
C THR A 123 0.06 -5.10 13.76
N LEU A 124 0.05 -6.02 12.79
CA LEU A 124 0.55 -5.75 11.45
C LEU A 124 -0.43 -4.85 10.71
N LYS A 125 0.11 -3.84 10.02
CA LYS A 125 -0.62 -2.88 9.21
C LYS A 125 0.00 -2.71 7.83
N ILE A 126 -0.87 -2.54 6.85
CA ILE A 126 -0.53 -2.23 5.46
C ILE A 126 -0.67 -0.72 5.22
N PHE A 127 0.18 -0.17 4.38
CA PHE A 127 0.15 1.21 3.88
C PHE A 127 0.66 1.28 2.43
N ASP A 128 0.61 2.49 1.84
CA ASP A 128 1.04 2.78 0.46
C ASP A 128 0.14 2.18 -0.63
N PHE A 129 -1.06 2.75 -0.78
CA PHE A 129 -2.06 2.30 -1.76
C PHE A 129 -1.95 3.02 -3.12
N GLY A 130 -0.80 3.66 -3.42
CA GLY A 130 -0.60 4.42 -4.65
C GLY A 130 -0.75 3.59 -5.92
N SER A 131 -0.53 2.28 -5.82
CA SER A 131 -0.67 1.33 -6.93
C SER A 131 -2.00 0.60 -6.98
N SER A 132 -2.92 0.87 -6.03
CA SER A 132 -4.21 0.18 -5.96
C SER A 132 -5.04 0.31 -7.24
N SER A 133 -5.86 -0.69 -7.49
CA SER A 133 -6.77 -0.74 -8.63
C SER A 133 -7.99 -1.61 -8.33
N PRO A 134 -9.08 -1.43 -9.10
CA PRO A 134 -10.21 -2.36 -9.04
C PRO A 134 -9.77 -3.80 -9.35
N SER A 135 -10.35 -4.76 -8.64
CA SER A 135 -10.04 -6.20 -8.77
C SER A 135 -10.66 -6.86 -10.01
N GLU A 136 -10.84 -6.12 -11.10
CA GLU A 136 -11.50 -6.59 -12.33
C GLU A 136 -10.56 -7.39 -13.25
N SER A 137 -9.26 -7.10 -13.19
CA SER A 137 -8.22 -7.78 -13.96
C SER A 137 -7.75 -9.04 -13.23
N SER A 138 -8.00 -10.20 -13.82
CA SER A 138 -7.49 -11.48 -13.30
C SER A 138 -5.96 -11.50 -13.22
N THR A 139 -5.27 -10.83 -14.15
CA THR A 139 -3.81 -10.69 -14.14
C THR A 139 -3.32 -9.92 -12.91
N ASP A 140 -4.04 -8.87 -12.52
CA ASP A 140 -3.62 -8.03 -11.40
C ASP A 140 -3.92 -8.75 -10.08
N VAL A 141 -5.04 -9.49 -9.99
CA VAL A 141 -5.35 -10.37 -8.85
C VAL A 141 -4.29 -11.47 -8.70
N ILE A 142 -3.87 -12.11 -9.79
CA ILE A 142 -2.77 -13.09 -9.78
C ILE A 142 -1.47 -12.45 -9.28
N THR A 143 -1.20 -11.21 -9.68
CA THR A 143 -0.01 -10.46 -9.25
C THR A 143 -0.07 -10.18 -7.75
N ASP A 144 -1.19 -9.72 -7.22
CA ASP A 144 -1.36 -9.50 -5.77
C ASP A 144 -1.26 -10.81 -4.98
N HIS A 145 -1.73 -11.94 -5.50
CA HIS A 145 -1.51 -13.26 -4.88
C HIS A 145 -0.03 -13.65 -4.81
N PHE A 146 0.73 -13.37 -5.88
CA PHE A 146 2.18 -13.60 -5.92
C PHE A 146 2.90 -12.75 -4.86
N ASP A 147 2.54 -11.48 -4.79
CA ASP A 147 3.13 -10.49 -3.90
C ASP A 147 2.76 -10.78 -2.42
N LEU A 148 1.51 -11.18 -2.17
CA LEU A 148 1.06 -11.69 -0.88
C LEU A 148 1.84 -12.94 -0.44
N ALA A 149 2.04 -13.92 -1.33
CA ALA A 149 2.83 -15.11 -1.02
C ALA A 149 4.28 -14.77 -0.65
N THR A 150 4.88 -13.79 -1.33
CA THR A 150 6.21 -13.28 -1.02
C THR A 150 6.26 -12.63 0.36
N CYS A 151 5.24 -11.82 0.70
CA CYS A 151 5.12 -11.22 2.03
C CYS A 151 4.91 -12.26 3.14
N LEU A 152 4.06 -13.26 2.93
CA LEU A 152 3.82 -14.37 3.87
C LEU A 152 5.09 -15.19 4.11
N HIS A 153 5.84 -15.47 3.04
CA HIS A 153 7.14 -16.14 3.13
C HIS A 153 8.10 -15.34 4.03
N PHE A 154 8.21 -14.02 3.82
CA PHE A 154 9.02 -13.16 4.66
C PHE A 154 8.53 -13.13 6.11
N ILE A 155 7.23 -12.94 6.36
CA ILE A 155 6.68 -12.88 7.72
C ILE A 155 7.07 -14.13 8.52
N LEU A 156 6.99 -15.31 7.92
CA LEU A 156 7.21 -16.57 8.62
C LEU A 156 8.68 -16.99 8.71
N SER A 157 9.51 -16.63 7.72
CA SER A 157 10.90 -17.11 7.62
C SER A 157 11.97 -16.01 7.77
N GLY A 158 11.60 -14.75 7.57
CA GLY A 158 12.52 -13.61 7.52
C GLY A 158 13.29 -13.49 6.20
N VAL A 159 13.02 -14.38 5.25
CA VAL A 159 13.67 -14.42 3.95
C VAL A 159 12.78 -13.73 2.92
N ASP A 160 13.27 -12.63 2.36
CA ASP A 160 12.67 -11.97 1.19
C ASP A 160 13.44 -12.43 -0.06
N PRO A 161 12.80 -13.13 -1.00
CA PRO A 161 13.43 -13.57 -2.25
C PRO A 161 14.06 -12.43 -3.05
N PHE A 162 13.59 -11.19 -2.90
CA PHE A 162 14.08 -10.01 -3.60
C PHE A 162 15.04 -9.16 -2.76
N ALA A 163 15.44 -9.61 -1.58
CA ALA A 163 16.41 -8.90 -0.75
C ALA A 163 17.76 -8.76 -1.47
N GLY A 164 18.27 -7.53 -1.54
CA GLY A 164 19.60 -7.25 -2.09
C GLY A 164 19.71 -7.27 -3.62
N VAL A 165 18.61 -7.43 -4.34
CA VAL A 165 18.58 -7.38 -5.81
C VAL A 165 19.10 -6.04 -6.31
N GLN A 166 20.09 -6.08 -7.22
CA GLN A 166 20.77 -4.87 -7.72
C GLN A 166 20.35 -4.48 -9.12
N SER A 167 19.67 -5.38 -9.85
CA SER A 167 19.28 -5.14 -11.24
C SER A 167 17.88 -5.66 -11.58
N ARG A 168 17.28 -5.05 -12.60
CA ARG A 168 15.99 -5.51 -13.14
C ARG A 168 16.07 -6.92 -13.70
N SER A 169 17.17 -7.28 -14.35
CA SER A 169 17.35 -8.61 -14.93
C SER A 169 17.39 -9.70 -13.86
N GLU A 170 18.07 -9.43 -12.74
CA GLU A 170 18.08 -10.32 -11.57
C GLU A 170 16.69 -10.47 -10.95
N ALA A 171 15.95 -9.35 -10.79
CA ALA A 171 14.57 -9.40 -10.31
C ALA A 171 13.67 -10.29 -11.20
N ILE A 172 13.82 -10.19 -12.52
CA ILE A 172 13.08 -11.02 -13.49
C ILE A 172 13.45 -12.50 -13.30
N GLN A 173 14.74 -12.83 -13.20
CA GLN A 173 15.19 -14.22 -13.01
C GLN A 173 14.68 -14.85 -11.70
N ILE A 174 14.67 -14.07 -10.62
CA ILE A 174 14.10 -14.50 -9.33
C ILE A 174 12.60 -14.76 -9.49
N ARG A 175 11.86 -13.82 -10.08
CA ARG A 175 10.43 -13.97 -10.35
C ARG A 175 10.15 -15.21 -11.21
N ASP A 176 10.90 -15.43 -12.28
CA ASP A 176 10.74 -16.60 -13.16
C ASP A 176 11.00 -17.92 -12.40
N THR A 177 11.93 -17.90 -11.44
CA THR A 177 12.25 -19.07 -10.60
C THR A 177 11.11 -19.39 -9.62
N LEU A 178 10.54 -18.35 -8.99
CA LEU A 178 9.37 -18.46 -8.12
C LEU A 178 8.14 -18.96 -8.90
N GLN A 179 7.87 -18.37 -10.07
CA GLN A 179 6.75 -18.74 -10.94
C GLN A 179 6.86 -20.16 -11.50
N ALA A 180 8.08 -20.61 -11.78
CA ALA A 180 8.34 -22.01 -12.15
C ALA A 180 8.28 -22.98 -10.97
N GLY A 181 8.07 -22.48 -9.74
CA GLY A 181 8.01 -23.28 -8.54
C GLY A 181 9.33 -23.93 -8.14
N ARG A 182 10.46 -23.37 -8.60
CA ARG A 182 11.81 -23.90 -8.33
C ARG A 182 12.46 -23.29 -7.08
N TRP A 183 11.81 -22.33 -6.44
CA TRP A 183 12.28 -21.74 -5.20
C TRP A 183 11.97 -22.65 -4.00
N THR A 184 12.93 -22.80 -3.08
CA THR A 184 12.74 -23.58 -1.87
C THR A 184 12.11 -22.72 -0.78
N ILE A 185 10.98 -23.17 -0.22
CA ILE A 185 10.35 -22.50 0.93
C ILE A 185 11.31 -22.53 2.11
N ALA A 186 11.63 -21.36 2.67
CA ALA A 186 12.54 -21.24 3.78
C ALA A 186 11.94 -21.80 5.08
N GLN A 187 12.83 -22.22 5.99
CA GLN A 187 12.45 -22.76 7.30
C GLN A 187 11.52 -21.78 8.04
N GLY A 188 10.46 -22.31 8.63
CA GLY A 188 9.43 -21.54 9.32
C GLY A 188 8.23 -21.18 8.43
N ALA A 189 8.43 -20.90 7.14
CA ALA A 189 7.35 -20.67 6.18
C ALA A 189 6.71 -21.98 5.68
N GLU A 190 7.38 -23.12 5.88
CA GLU A 190 6.94 -24.46 5.49
C GLU A 190 5.55 -24.84 6.00
N VAL A 191 5.15 -24.29 7.17
CA VAL A 191 3.83 -24.50 7.78
C VAL A 191 2.67 -24.19 6.82
N ILE A 192 2.85 -23.22 5.92
CA ILE A 192 1.91 -22.89 4.85
C ILE A 192 2.58 -22.95 3.47
N GLY A 193 3.62 -23.77 3.31
CA GLY A 193 4.45 -23.80 2.09
C GLY A 193 3.63 -24.05 0.82
N GLY A 194 2.61 -24.91 0.87
CA GLY A 194 1.70 -25.13 -0.26
C GLY A 194 0.93 -23.88 -0.68
N VAL A 195 0.50 -23.05 0.28
CA VAL A 195 -0.18 -21.77 0.01
C VAL A 195 0.77 -20.79 -0.67
N ILE A 196 2.00 -20.66 -0.16
CA ILE A 196 3.02 -19.77 -0.74
C ILE A 196 3.36 -20.22 -2.16
N GLN A 197 3.56 -21.53 -2.37
CA GLN A 197 3.87 -22.10 -3.68
C GLN A 197 2.75 -21.86 -4.69
N ASP A 198 1.49 -22.03 -4.29
CA ASP A 198 0.34 -21.77 -5.16
C ASP A 198 0.23 -20.29 -5.53
N GLY A 199 0.55 -19.37 -4.61
CA GLY A 199 0.62 -17.94 -4.88
C GLY A 199 1.71 -17.59 -5.90
N TRP A 200 2.94 -18.09 -5.69
CA TRP A 200 4.05 -17.82 -6.62
C TRP A 200 3.84 -18.39 -8.02
N THR A 201 3.25 -19.58 -8.12
CA THR A 201 3.01 -20.26 -9.41
C THR A 201 1.72 -19.80 -10.11
N GLY A 202 0.98 -18.85 -9.53
CA GLY A 202 -0.28 -18.33 -10.05
C GLY A 202 -1.48 -19.27 -9.89
N ARG A 203 -1.30 -20.47 -9.32
CA ARG A 203 -2.40 -21.43 -9.04
C ARG A 203 -3.41 -20.89 -8.02
N ALA A 204 -3.00 -19.93 -7.19
CA ALA A 204 -3.89 -19.27 -6.25
C ALA A 204 -4.86 -18.27 -6.89
N GLY A 205 -4.64 -17.82 -8.14
CA GLY A 205 -5.41 -16.73 -8.75
C GLY A 205 -6.90 -16.99 -9.00
N ALA A 206 -7.36 -18.23 -8.82
CA ALA A 206 -8.78 -18.58 -8.87
C ALA A 206 -9.46 -18.62 -7.48
N LYS A 207 -8.68 -18.51 -6.39
CA LYS A 207 -9.20 -18.50 -5.02
C LYS A 207 -9.37 -17.06 -4.56
N SER A 208 -10.42 -16.81 -3.77
CA SER A 208 -10.55 -15.51 -3.09
C SER A 208 -9.50 -15.35 -1.99
N PHE A 209 -9.14 -14.11 -1.66
CA PHE A 209 -8.30 -13.82 -0.49
C PHE A 209 -8.98 -14.27 0.81
N LYS A 210 -10.32 -14.22 0.86
CA LYS A 210 -11.10 -14.78 1.97
C LYS A 210 -10.91 -16.29 2.15
N ASP A 211 -10.91 -17.05 1.06
CA ASP A 211 -10.68 -18.51 1.11
C ASP A 211 -9.27 -18.82 1.57
N LEU A 212 -8.30 -18.01 1.14
CA LEU A 212 -6.92 -18.12 1.59
C LEU A 212 -6.77 -17.87 3.09
N LEU A 213 -7.42 -16.80 3.60
CA LEU A 213 -7.49 -16.51 5.02
C LEU A 213 -8.08 -17.69 5.81
N ASN A 214 -9.20 -18.24 5.35
CA ASN A 214 -9.84 -19.40 6.00
C ASN A 214 -8.92 -20.63 6.01
N GLN A 215 -8.24 -20.90 4.89
CA GLN A 215 -7.29 -22.00 4.78
C GLN A 215 -6.13 -21.85 5.76
N VAL A 216 -5.49 -20.68 5.79
CA VAL A 216 -4.33 -20.42 6.66
C VAL A 216 -4.73 -20.35 8.14
N THR A 217 -5.90 -19.81 8.46
CA THR A 217 -6.43 -19.79 9.85
C THR A 217 -6.60 -21.21 10.40
N ARG A 218 -7.06 -22.17 9.57
CA ARG A 218 -7.15 -23.59 9.98
C ARG A 218 -5.78 -24.21 10.29
N ILE A 219 -4.73 -23.73 9.64
CA ILE A 219 -3.36 -24.24 9.79
C ILE A 219 -2.65 -23.59 10.99
N LEU A 220 -2.74 -22.26 11.11
CA LEU A 220 -2.01 -21.47 12.12
C LEU A 220 -2.78 -21.30 13.44
N GLY A 221 -4.09 -21.53 13.44
CA GLY A 221 -4.99 -21.28 14.57
C GLY A 221 -5.54 -19.86 14.61
N VAL A 222 -6.50 -19.62 15.51
CA VAL A 222 -7.13 -18.30 15.69
C VAL A 222 -6.29 -17.45 16.63
N PRO A 223 -5.88 -16.23 16.25
CA PRO A 223 -5.20 -15.32 17.16
C PRO A 223 -6.22 -14.73 18.14
N SER A 224 -6.01 -14.92 19.45
CA SER A 224 -6.80 -14.24 20.47
C SER A 224 -6.16 -12.89 20.79
N VAL A 225 -6.76 -11.79 20.31
CA VAL A 225 -6.42 -10.46 20.84
C VAL A 225 -7.70 -9.66 21.07
N PRO A 226 -7.99 -9.27 22.32
CA PRO A 226 -9.05 -8.32 22.62
C PRO A 226 -8.73 -6.93 22.04
N LEU A 227 -9.67 -6.35 21.29
CA LEU A 227 -9.59 -4.96 20.84
C LEU A 227 -10.03 -4.02 21.97
N ASP A 228 -9.11 -3.24 22.54
CA ASP A 228 -9.47 -2.06 23.32
C ASP A 228 -9.74 -0.87 22.37
N LEU A 229 -10.99 -0.80 21.91
CA LEU A 229 -11.48 0.25 21.02
C LEU A 229 -11.44 1.65 21.66
N LYS A 230 -11.47 1.76 22.99
CA LYS A 230 -11.49 3.05 23.68
C LYS A 230 -10.08 3.65 23.71
N ALA A 231 -9.10 2.90 24.18
CA ALA A 231 -7.70 3.34 24.22
C ALA A 231 -7.19 3.70 22.81
N ARG A 232 -7.60 2.93 21.80
CA ARG A 232 -7.29 3.20 20.39
C ARG A 232 -7.84 4.55 19.93
N ARG A 233 -9.09 4.87 20.25
CA ARG A 233 -9.73 6.12 19.83
C ARG A 233 -9.06 7.35 20.46
N GLU A 234 -8.75 7.28 21.74
CA GLU A 234 -8.03 8.35 22.46
C GLU A 234 -6.62 8.56 21.91
N TYR A 235 -5.92 7.48 21.53
CA TYR A 235 -4.61 7.56 20.89
C TYR A 235 -4.66 8.33 19.56
N TYR A 236 -5.60 8.01 18.67
CA TYR A 236 -5.72 8.70 17.38
C TYR A 236 -6.18 10.16 17.52
N GLN A 237 -7.05 10.47 18.49
CA GLN A 237 -7.42 11.86 18.79
C GLN A 237 -6.19 12.69 19.23
N ARG A 238 -5.35 12.15 20.12
CA ARG A 238 -4.10 12.81 20.53
C ARG A 238 -3.14 13.01 19.36
N LEU A 239 -3.00 12.03 18.48
CA LEU A 239 -2.19 12.14 17.27
C LEU A 239 -2.69 13.25 16.34
N GLN A 240 -4.00 13.31 16.11
CA GLN A 240 -4.62 14.31 15.23
C GLN A 240 -4.38 15.73 15.74
N LEU A 241 -4.56 15.98 17.04
CA LEU A 241 -4.27 17.28 17.65
C LEU A 241 -2.82 17.72 17.47
N ARG A 242 -1.87 16.77 17.60
CA ARG A 242 -0.45 17.07 17.37
C ARG A 242 -0.13 17.37 15.91
N CYS A 243 -0.80 16.72 14.96
CA CYS A 243 -0.67 17.04 13.54
C CYS A 243 -1.22 18.44 13.21
N GLN A 244 -2.34 18.82 13.82
CA GLN A 244 -2.92 20.17 13.67
C GLN A 244 -1.98 21.24 14.22
N ASP A 245 -1.47 21.05 15.43
CA ASP A 245 -0.49 21.97 16.04
C ASP A 245 0.76 22.12 15.18
N TRP A 246 1.28 21.01 14.62
CA TRP A 246 2.43 21.07 13.71
C TRP A 246 2.12 21.85 12.42
N LEU A 247 0.94 21.65 11.82
CA LEU A 247 0.53 22.39 10.61
C LEU A 247 0.42 23.89 10.87
N CYS A 248 -0.10 24.29 12.03
CA CYS A 248 -0.20 25.71 12.40
C CYS A 248 1.18 26.36 12.55
N ASN A 249 2.19 25.60 12.95
CA ASN A 249 3.52 26.11 13.30
C ASN A 249 4.58 25.91 12.18
N THR A 250 4.23 25.26 11.07
CA THR A 250 5.19 24.95 9.99
C THR A 250 5.00 25.89 8.79
N PRO A 251 6.00 26.72 8.44
CA PRO A 251 5.92 27.58 7.27
C PRO A 251 5.93 26.76 5.98
N LYS A 252 4.99 27.02 5.06
CA LYS A 252 4.98 26.41 3.73
C LYS A 252 6.19 26.90 2.93
N ASN A 253 6.84 25.98 2.21
CA ASN A 253 7.94 26.35 1.32
C ASN A 253 7.39 27.18 0.14
N PRO A 254 7.85 28.42 -0.08
CA PRO A 254 7.31 29.30 -1.13
C PRO A 254 7.63 28.82 -2.56
N LEU A 255 8.54 27.86 -2.72
CA LEU A 255 8.87 27.26 -4.03
C LEU A 255 7.89 26.17 -4.46
N TRP A 256 6.99 25.73 -3.58
CA TRP A 256 6.04 24.66 -3.86
C TRP A 256 4.80 25.24 -4.55
N LYS A 257 4.51 24.74 -5.74
CA LYS A 257 3.38 25.19 -6.55
C LYS A 257 2.11 24.43 -6.21
N LYS A 258 0.96 25.12 -6.28
CA LYS A 258 -0.36 24.48 -6.21
C LYS A 258 -0.64 23.67 -7.49
N PRO A 259 -1.53 22.65 -7.45
CA PRO A 259 -1.92 21.88 -8.63
C PRO A 259 -2.33 22.77 -9.82
N ASP A 260 -3.16 23.79 -9.59
CA ASP A 260 -3.61 24.73 -10.63
C ASP A 260 -2.47 25.54 -11.27
N GLU A 261 -1.39 25.80 -10.52
CA GLU A 261 -0.21 26.51 -11.01
C GLU A 261 0.70 25.61 -11.87
N TYR A 262 0.58 24.28 -11.74
CA TYR A 262 1.13 23.33 -12.70
C TYR A 262 0.27 23.31 -13.97
N ILE A 263 -1.06 23.34 -13.84
CA ILE A 263 -2.00 23.34 -14.98
C ILE A 263 -1.82 24.59 -15.85
N ALA A 264 -1.65 25.77 -15.24
CA ALA A 264 -1.53 27.06 -15.94
C ALA A 264 -0.16 27.32 -16.59
N SER A 265 0.82 26.41 -16.44
CA SER A 265 2.16 26.62 -16.99
C SER A 265 2.17 26.48 -18.54
N PRO A 266 2.68 27.49 -19.28
CA PRO A 266 2.58 27.55 -20.76
C PRO A 266 3.35 26.45 -21.53
N ILE A 267 4.06 25.56 -20.83
CA ILE A 267 4.74 24.38 -21.41
C ILE A 267 3.73 23.22 -21.63
N ASN A 268 2.51 23.31 -21.07
CA ASN A 268 1.63 22.17 -20.81
C ASN A 268 0.41 22.02 -21.74
N SER A 269 0.28 22.79 -22.82
CA SER A 269 -1.01 22.84 -23.56
C SER A 269 -1.35 21.60 -24.40
N THR A 270 -0.38 20.75 -24.78
CA THR A 270 -0.64 19.62 -25.71
C THR A 270 -0.75 18.28 -24.99
N LEU A 271 0.14 17.97 -24.04
CA LEU A 271 0.10 16.71 -23.28
C LEU A 271 -1.06 16.68 -22.28
N PHE A 272 -1.38 17.83 -21.67
CA PHE A 272 -2.47 17.92 -20.71
C PHE A 272 -3.84 17.86 -21.36
N LYS A 273 -4.04 18.40 -22.58
CA LYS A 273 -5.32 18.26 -23.32
C LYS A 273 -5.65 16.80 -23.67
N LEU A 274 -4.64 15.99 -23.98
CA LEU A 274 -4.82 14.56 -24.26
C LEU A 274 -5.11 13.77 -22.97
N LEU A 275 -4.42 14.08 -21.88
CA LEU A 275 -4.58 13.39 -20.59
C LEU A 275 -5.82 13.84 -19.80
N SER A 276 -6.20 15.12 -19.83
CA SER A 276 -7.45 15.61 -19.23
C SER A 276 -8.66 14.99 -19.92
N THR A 277 -8.58 14.75 -21.24
CA THR A 277 -9.64 14.06 -21.99
C THR A 277 -9.71 12.58 -21.61
N LEU A 278 -8.57 11.92 -21.33
CA LEU A 278 -8.51 10.53 -20.83
C LEU A 278 -8.99 10.38 -19.38
N ILE A 279 -8.62 11.32 -18.50
CA ILE A 279 -9.03 11.35 -17.09
C ILE A 279 -10.52 11.67 -16.98
N ILE A 280 -11.05 12.64 -17.75
CA ILE A 280 -12.48 12.94 -17.81
C ILE A 280 -13.28 11.80 -18.47
N ALA A 281 -12.73 11.13 -19.49
CA ALA A 281 -13.37 9.95 -20.09
C ALA A 281 -13.43 8.77 -19.11
N TYR A 282 -12.39 8.55 -18.31
CA TYR A 282 -12.41 7.54 -17.25
C TYR A 282 -13.40 7.92 -16.14
N TYR A 283 -13.40 9.18 -15.68
CA TYR A 283 -14.35 9.69 -14.68
C TYR A 283 -15.81 9.52 -15.10
N ASN A 284 -16.14 9.76 -16.37
CA ASN A 284 -17.49 9.54 -16.89
C ASN A 284 -17.84 8.05 -17.02
N TYR A 285 -16.87 7.18 -17.31
CA TYR A 285 -17.08 5.73 -17.40
C TYR A 285 -17.30 5.09 -16.02
N THR A 286 -16.54 5.51 -15.00
CA THR A 286 -16.69 5.03 -13.62
C THR A 286 -17.96 5.58 -12.98
N MET A 287 -18.34 6.83 -13.22
CA MET A 287 -19.61 7.37 -12.69
C MET A 287 -20.85 6.75 -13.36
N LEU A 288 -20.78 6.37 -14.64
CA LEU A 288 -21.89 5.68 -15.34
C LEU A 288 -22.04 4.21 -14.92
N SER A 289 -20.95 3.54 -14.54
CA SER A 289 -20.99 2.14 -14.08
C SER A 289 -21.47 1.99 -12.62
N TYR A 290 -21.18 2.96 -11.76
CA TYR A 290 -21.71 2.99 -10.38
C TYR A 290 -23.10 3.63 -10.26
N GLY A 291 -23.60 4.32 -11.29
CA GLY A 291 -24.93 4.95 -11.32
C GLY A 291 -26.10 4.04 -11.75
N SER A 292 -25.86 2.77 -12.10
CA SER A 292 -26.91 1.84 -12.58
C SER A 292 -27.27 0.72 -11.59
N LEU A 293 -26.79 0.78 -10.35
CA LEU A 293 -27.22 -0.10 -9.26
C LEU A 293 -27.88 0.73 -8.16
N ALA A 294 -29.06 1.27 -8.50
CA ALA A 294 -30.09 1.72 -7.57
C ALA A 294 -31.39 0.99 -7.91
#